data_AF-A0A6M1ZLT8-F1
#
_entry.id   AF-A0A6M1ZLT8-F1
#
_cell.length_a   1.000
_cell.length_b   1.000
_cell.length_c   1.000
_cell.angle_alpha   90.00
_cell.angle_beta   90.00
_cell.angle_gamma   90.00
#
_symmetry.space_group_name_H-M   'P 1'
#
loop_
_entity.id
_entity.type
_entity.pdbx_description
1 polymer ?
#
loop_
_entity_poly.entity_id
_entity_poly.type
_entity_poly.pdbx_seq_one_letter_code
_entity_poly.pdbx_strand_id
1 'polypeptide(L)'
;MTDLRSSEPEENKLNELRFSHAQSYFDRSVTIRLIIGGVFALFLFLFLHFRESYVESFELGSDAKKYLVSQVDFVFPDEEATIILKQEAGRDIGAIYRIDEDEVYDQVTDFQKYITQTEEGEELWSQVAQERDFADLALALGLLSDGLRESRFTDTRTMQRIDELPPENTLHSRDFFVFLPSQDKTTVKLPDRFWTMLDKRVYLDQDIPPAIISFIVNYFAQKTWQFELDKGDEHTLRKLVQSHIPHKYTTIRAGERFIDQGEQVSARHLSMLQAMKATLNANRNLLDPLTIAGSLLMTFVFLVVTVAYIRENHPDIFFSNRKLALLSTVLLLTLLLAKLTELFLLRNNSDYLDLVRFPLFVPFAAILLSSLMNQRIAAFAAIFLSIIFPLALAIESIPFLVINIVTAMVVILCTRTIRRRKEVFVVFGKAWIASLLVILAFNLYENTAFSLSFITDLISTFIFMVLTAVLVVGLLPILESLFRI
;
A
#
# COMPACT_ATOMS: atom_id res chain seq x y z
N MET A 1 -15.46 54.66 61.92
CA MET A 1 -15.33 54.22 60.51
C MET A 1 -13.85 53.90 60.28
N THR A 2 -13.28 52.98 61.06
CA THR A 2 -13.09 51.53 60.80
C THR A 2 -12.17 51.23 59.62
N ASP A 3 -10.91 50.98 59.99
CA ASP A 3 -9.93 50.03 59.47
C ASP A 3 -10.28 49.22 58.21
N LEU A 4 -9.51 49.49 57.14
CA LEU A 4 -9.31 48.61 55.98
C LEU A 4 -7.87 48.79 55.47
N ARG A 5 -6.86 48.26 56.19
CA ARG A 5 -5.49 48.21 55.64
C ARG A 5 -4.57 47.10 56.19
N SER A 6 -5.09 46.00 56.71
CA SER A 6 -4.26 44.96 57.36
C SER A 6 -4.38 43.52 56.84
N SER A 7 -5.18 43.20 55.80
CA SER A 7 -5.43 41.80 55.40
C SER A 7 -4.55 41.22 54.29
N GLU A 8 -3.91 42.03 53.44
CA GLU A 8 -3.08 41.53 52.32
C GLU A 8 -1.80 40.73 52.71
N PRO A 9 -1.04 41.06 53.79
CA PRO A 9 0.17 40.31 54.11
C PRO A 9 -0.08 38.97 54.82
N GLU A 10 -1.25 38.79 55.45
CA GLU A 10 -1.60 37.52 56.10
C GLU A 10 -2.09 36.47 55.11
N GLU A 11 -2.87 36.86 54.10
CA GLU A 11 -3.39 35.94 53.09
C GLU A 11 -2.27 35.36 52.21
N ASN A 12 -1.26 36.17 51.87
CA ASN A 12 -0.07 35.71 51.15
C ASN A 12 0.79 34.75 51.97
N LYS A 13 0.96 35.01 53.28
CA LYS A 13 1.64 34.08 54.21
C LYS A 13 0.87 32.78 54.39
N LEU A 14 -0.46 32.84 54.48
CA LEU A 14 -1.30 31.64 54.62
C LEU A 14 -1.22 30.78 53.36
N ASN A 15 -1.19 31.41 52.18
CA ASN A 15 -0.98 30.72 50.90
C ASN A 15 0.42 30.10 50.84
N GLU A 16 1.49 30.82 51.18
CA GLU A 16 2.85 30.24 51.25
C GLU A 16 2.95 29.04 52.20
N LEU A 17 2.31 29.12 53.37
CA LEU A 17 2.26 28.01 54.34
C LEU A 17 1.48 26.81 53.80
N ARG A 18 0.32 27.03 53.15
CA ARG A 18 -0.46 25.96 52.50
C ARG A 18 0.32 25.32 51.35
N PHE A 19 1.02 26.11 50.54
CA PHE A 19 1.90 25.60 49.48
C PHE A 19 3.07 24.80 50.05
N SER A 20 3.71 25.27 51.13
CA SER A 20 4.78 24.55 51.83
C SER A 20 4.31 23.20 52.41
N HIS A 21 3.13 23.17 53.04
CA HIS A 21 2.53 21.94 53.56
C HIS A 21 2.16 20.95 52.45
N ALA A 22 1.51 21.41 51.37
CA ALA A 22 1.18 20.57 50.21
C ALA A 22 2.44 20.02 49.53
N GLN A 23 3.52 20.80 49.49
CA GLN A 23 4.79 20.42 48.91
C GLN A 23 5.53 19.38 49.78
N SER A 24 5.49 19.53 51.10
CA SER A 24 6.00 18.53 52.04
C SER A 24 5.23 17.20 51.96
N TYR A 25 3.91 17.26 51.77
CA TYR A 25 3.07 16.09 51.54
C TYR A 25 3.41 15.39 50.21
N PHE A 26 3.59 16.16 49.12
CA PHE A 26 3.97 15.62 47.82
C PHE A 26 5.27 14.82 47.90
N ASP A 27 6.29 15.31 48.61
CA ASP A 27 7.60 14.67 48.65
C ASP A 27 7.64 13.35 49.44
N ARG A 28 6.77 13.18 50.44
CA ARG A 28 6.81 12.02 51.36
C ARG A 28 5.68 11.00 51.17
N SER A 29 4.63 11.32 50.42
CA SER A 29 3.47 10.44 50.26
C SER A 29 3.79 9.15 49.48
N VAL A 30 3.54 7.98 50.08
CA VAL A 30 3.70 6.68 49.39
C VAL A 30 2.71 6.55 48.23
N THR A 31 1.50 7.08 48.37
CA THR A 31 0.45 7.03 47.34
C THR A 31 0.90 7.72 46.05
N ILE A 32 1.51 8.91 46.17
CA ILE A 32 2.02 9.66 45.01
C ILE A 32 3.13 8.88 44.32
N ARG A 33 4.00 8.21 45.07
CA ARG A 33 5.04 7.35 44.51
C ARG A 33 4.47 6.19 43.67
N LEU A 34 3.43 5.53 44.19
CA LEU A 34 2.74 4.46 43.47
C LEU A 34 2.05 4.99 42.22
N ILE A 35 1.47 6.18 42.27
CA ILE A 35 0.88 6.84 41.08
C ILE A 35 1.95 7.09 40.02
N ILE A 36 3.09 7.69 40.38
CA ILE A 36 4.19 7.95 39.43
C ILE A 36 4.68 6.64 38.80
N GLY A 37 4.91 5.62 39.62
CA GLY A 37 5.30 4.28 39.15
C GLY A 37 4.25 3.64 38.24
N GLY A 38 2.96 3.78 38.57
CA GLY A 38 1.85 3.27 37.78
C GLY A 38 1.71 3.97 36.43
N VAL A 39 1.87 5.29 36.38
CA VAL A 39 1.89 6.04 35.11
C VAL A 39 3.07 5.60 34.25
N PHE A 40 4.27 5.49 34.82
CA PHE A 40 5.44 5.01 34.09
C PHE A 40 5.22 3.59 33.55
N ALA A 41 4.67 2.68 34.37
CA ALA A 41 4.36 1.31 33.97
C ALA A 41 3.37 1.26 32.81
N LEU A 42 2.30 2.07 32.86
CA LEU A 42 1.29 2.13 31.82
C LEU A 42 1.89 2.59 30.49
N PHE A 43 2.66 3.68 30.49
CA PHE A 43 3.28 4.18 29.27
C PHE A 43 4.35 3.21 28.72
N LEU A 44 5.14 2.57 29.59
CA LEU A 44 6.09 1.55 29.18
C LEU A 44 5.37 0.34 28.57
N PHE A 45 4.25 -0.09 29.15
CA PHE A 45 3.39 -1.12 28.59
C PHE A 45 2.87 -0.73 27.22
N LEU A 46 2.27 0.45 27.08
CA LEU A 46 1.77 0.94 25.80
C LEU A 46 2.89 1.00 24.75
N PHE A 47 4.08 1.49 25.13
CA PHE A 47 5.24 1.59 24.25
C PHE A 47 5.71 0.21 23.75
N LEU A 48 5.76 -0.80 24.63
CA LEU A 48 6.17 -2.16 24.28
C LEU A 48 5.08 -2.95 23.54
N HIS A 49 3.81 -2.73 23.88
CA HIS A 49 2.67 -3.43 23.29
C HIS A 49 2.42 -2.96 21.85
N PHE A 50 2.41 -1.64 21.62
CA PHE A 50 2.29 -1.03 20.29
C PHE A 50 3.64 -0.94 19.57
N ARG A 51 4.38 -2.04 19.54
CA ARG A 51 5.57 -2.20 18.70
C ARG A 51 5.17 -2.24 17.22
N GLU A 52 6.01 -1.77 16.30
CA GLU A 52 5.86 -2.03 14.86
C GLU A 52 6.94 -3.05 14.41
N SER A 53 6.63 -3.94 13.46
CA SER A 53 7.64 -4.86 12.92
C SER A 53 8.46 -4.17 11.84
N TYR A 54 9.79 -4.19 11.97
CA TYR A 54 10.67 -3.78 10.90
C TYR A 54 10.52 -4.71 9.70
N VAL A 55 10.15 -4.13 8.56
CA VAL A 55 10.22 -4.77 7.24
C VAL A 55 11.03 -3.80 6.38
N GLU A 56 12.04 -4.32 5.71
CA GLU A 56 12.93 -3.52 4.87
C GLU A 56 12.12 -2.84 3.75
N SER A 57 12.33 -1.53 3.59
CA SER A 57 11.76 -0.73 2.50
C SER A 57 12.64 -0.86 1.26
N PHE A 58 12.01 -0.98 0.10
CA PHE A 58 12.70 -0.95 -1.19
C PHE A 58 12.06 0.10 -2.08
N GLU A 59 12.88 0.80 -2.86
CA GLU A 59 12.42 1.69 -3.91
C GLU A 59 12.27 0.92 -5.22
N LEU A 60 11.22 1.25 -5.99
CA LEU A 60 11.01 0.67 -7.31
C LEU A 60 12.22 0.96 -8.22
N GLY A 61 12.79 -0.09 -8.82
CA GLY A 61 13.93 0.04 -9.73
C GLY A 61 15.30 0.10 -9.05
N SER A 62 15.36 0.08 -7.71
CA SER A 62 16.63 -0.04 -6.96
C SER A 62 17.17 -1.48 -7.01
N ASP A 63 18.49 -1.65 -6.88
CA ASP A 63 19.10 -2.98 -6.77
C ASP A 63 19.03 -3.47 -5.31
N ALA A 64 18.52 -4.68 -5.11
CA ALA A 64 18.40 -5.26 -3.78
C ALA A 64 19.78 -5.55 -3.17
N LYS A 65 20.10 -4.89 -2.05
CA LYS A 65 21.41 -5.04 -1.37
C LYS A 65 21.58 -6.40 -0.70
N LYS A 66 20.47 -7.03 -0.30
CA LYS A 66 20.40 -8.32 0.39
C LYS A 66 19.25 -9.14 -0.21
N TYR A 67 19.32 -10.46 -0.07
CA TYR A 67 18.21 -11.33 -0.45
C TYR A 67 17.09 -11.23 0.59
N LEU A 68 15.83 -11.38 0.15
CA LEU A 68 14.67 -11.43 1.04
C LEU A 68 14.00 -12.79 1.02
N VAL A 69 13.62 -13.21 2.22
CA VAL A 69 12.92 -14.46 2.48
C VAL A 69 11.60 -14.13 3.16
N SER A 70 10.55 -14.83 2.75
CA SER A 70 9.25 -14.71 3.38
C SER A 70 9.28 -15.19 4.83
N GLN A 71 8.73 -14.40 5.74
CA GLN A 71 8.65 -14.75 7.16
C GLN A 71 7.39 -15.54 7.52
N VAL A 72 6.34 -15.44 6.69
CA VAL A 72 5.01 -16.02 6.91
C VAL A 72 4.41 -16.45 5.59
N ASP A 73 3.46 -17.39 5.60
CA ASP A 73 2.68 -17.66 4.40
C ASP A 73 1.83 -16.43 4.07
N PHE A 74 1.87 -15.96 2.82
CA PHE A 74 1.05 -14.84 2.39
C PHE A 74 0.58 -15.01 0.94
N VAL A 75 -0.48 -14.30 0.60
CA VAL A 75 -1.07 -14.27 -0.74
C VAL A 75 -1.05 -12.83 -1.22
N PHE A 76 -0.64 -12.61 -2.48
CA PHE A 76 -0.58 -11.28 -3.07
C PHE A 76 -1.23 -11.27 -4.46
N PRO A 77 -1.79 -10.13 -4.91
CA PRO A 77 -2.27 -9.98 -6.26
C PRO A 77 -1.08 -9.97 -7.24
N ASP A 78 -1.05 -10.94 -8.15
CA ASP A 78 0.02 -11.11 -9.14
C ASP A 78 -0.41 -10.46 -10.46
N GLU A 79 -0.11 -9.17 -10.60
CA GLU A 79 -0.48 -8.37 -11.77
C GLU A 79 0.18 -8.90 -13.05
N GLU A 80 1.45 -9.31 -12.99
CA GLU A 80 2.18 -9.88 -14.11
C GLU A 80 1.51 -11.16 -14.59
N ALA A 81 1.22 -12.09 -13.68
CA ALA A 81 0.52 -13.32 -14.02
C ALA A 81 -0.91 -13.06 -14.52
N THR A 82 -1.58 -12.03 -13.99
CA THR A 82 -2.91 -11.61 -14.47
C THR A 82 -2.84 -11.05 -15.90
N ILE A 83 -1.82 -10.26 -16.23
CA ILE A 83 -1.60 -9.72 -17.57
C ILE A 83 -1.33 -10.86 -18.57
N ILE A 84 -0.51 -11.84 -18.19
CA ILE A 84 -0.25 -13.01 -19.03
C ILE A 84 -1.55 -13.75 -19.35
N LEU A 85 -2.41 -14.01 -18.35
CA LEU A 85 -3.72 -14.64 -18.58
C LEU A 85 -4.63 -13.80 -19.50
N LYS A 86 -4.61 -12.46 -19.36
CA LYS A 86 -5.34 -11.54 -20.25
C LYS A 86 -4.83 -11.58 -21.68
N GLN A 87 -3.52 -11.70 -21.87
CA GLN A 87 -2.93 -11.83 -23.20
C GLN A 87 -3.24 -13.20 -23.82
N GLU A 88 -3.15 -14.29 -23.05
CA GLU A 88 -3.48 -15.64 -23.51
C GLU A 88 -4.94 -15.74 -23.94
N ALA A 89 -5.89 -15.28 -23.12
CA ALA A 89 -7.30 -15.26 -23.48
C ALA A 89 -7.59 -14.37 -24.70
N GLY A 90 -6.84 -13.28 -24.86
CA GLY A 90 -6.94 -12.42 -26.04
C GLY A 90 -6.44 -13.07 -27.33
N ARG A 91 -5.49 -14.02 -27.25
CA ARG A 91 -5.00 -14.83 -28.39
C ARG A 91 -5.96 -15.96 -28.76
N ASP A 92 -6.83 -16.36 -27.83
CA ASP A 92 -7.87 -17.34 -28.11
C ASP A 92 -9.01 -16.79 -29.00
N ILE A 93 -9.04 -15.48 -29.22
CA ILE A 93 -10.02 -14.83 -30.08
C ILE A 93 -9.51 -14.82 -31.52
N GLY A 94 -10.22 -15.53 -32.39
CA GLY A 94 -10.01 -15.55 -33.83
C GLY A 94 -10.56 -14.30 -34.52
N ALA A 95 -10.42 -14.26 -35.85
CA ALA A 95 -10.91 -13.17 -36.66
C ALA A 95 -12.45 -13.15 -36.71
N ILE A 96 -13.01 -11.94 -36.73
CA ILE A 96 -14.43 -11.71 -37.00
C ILE A 96 -14.53 -11.06 -38.37
N TYR A 97 -15.32 -11.68 -39.25
CA TYR A 97 -15.57 -11.19 -40.59
C TYR A 97 -16.99 -10.65 -40.71
N ARG A 98 -17.16 -9.68 -41.60
CA ARG A 98 -18.46 -9.21 -42.08
C ARG A 98 -18.48 -9.25 -43.60
N ILE A 99 -19.65 -9.33 -44.18
CA ILE A 99 -19.80 -9.18 -45.63
C ILE A 99 -19.49 -7.73 -45.98
N ASP A 100 -18.77 -7.51 -47.07
CA ASP A 100 -18.48 -6.18 -47.59
C ASP A 100 -19.80 -5.41 -47.83
N GLU A 101 -19.94 -4.24 -47.22
CA GLU A 101 -21.17 -3.44 -47.29
C GLU A 101 -21.46 -2.96 -48.71
N ASP A 102 -20.43 -2.65 -49.49
CA ASP A 102 -20.58 -2.21 -50.88
C ASP A 102 -21.05 -3.37 -51.77
N GLU A 103 -20.55 -4.58 -51.52
CA GLU A 103 -21.00 -5.79 -52.22
C GLU A 103 -22.48 -6.10 -51.93
N VAL A 104 -22.95 -5.92 -50.69
CA VAL A 104 -24.39 -6.08 -50.38
C VAL A 104 -25.23 -5.08 -51.16
N TYR A 105 -24.82 -3.82 -51.19
CA TYR A 105 -25.52 -2.77 -51.94
C TYR A 105 -25.56 -3.05 -53.45
N ASP A 106 -24.44 -3.50 -54.02
CA ASP A 106 -24.33 -3.83 -55.44
C ASP A 106 -25.21 -5.03 -55.80
N GLN A 107 -25.20 -6.11 -55.00
CA GLN A 107 -26.06 -7.28 -55.24
C GLN A 107 -27.55 -6.97 -55.10
N VAL A 108 -27.93 -6.08 -54.16
CA VAL A 108 -29.32 -5.60 -54.03
C VAL A 108 -29.73 -4.80 -55.27
N THR A 109 -28.86 -3.92 -55.76
CA THR A 109 -29.11 -3.13 -56.98
C THR A 109 -29.23 -4.04 -58.20
N ASP A 110 -28.37 -5.05 -58.32
CA ASP A 110 -28.39 -5.99 -59.43
C ASP A 110 -29.60 -6.93 -59.38
N PHE A 111 -30.07 -7.30 -58.19
CA PHE A 111 -31.35 -7.98 -58.03
C PHE A 111 -32.52 -7.12 -58.53
N GLN A 112 -32.56 -5.84 -58.18
CA GLN A 112 -33.59 -4.91 -58.65
C GLN A 112 -33.57 -4.74 -60.18
N LYS A 113 -32.38 -4.67 -60.79
CA LYS A 113 -32.26 -4.67 -62.26
C LYS A 113 -32.70 -5.99 -62.86
N TYR A 114 -32.34 -7.12 -62.24
CA TYR A 114 -32.70 -8.45 -62.73
C TYR A 114 -34.22 -8.63 -62.86
N ILE A 115 -34.98 -8.22 -61.83
CA ILE A 115 -36.44 -8.34 -61.84
C ILE A 115 -37.16 -7.30 -62.73
N THR A 116 -36.51 -6.19 -63.12
CA THR A 116 -37.13 -5.10 -63.89
C THR A 116 -36.64 -4.96 -65.33
N GLN A 117 -35.45 -5.49 -65.65
CA GLN A 117 -34.77 -5.23 -66.93
C GLN A 117 -34.38 -6.51 -67.69
N THR A 118 -34.55 -7.69 -67.08
CA THR A 118 -34.21 -8.99 -67.72
C THR A 118 -35.46 -9.81 -67.97
N GLU A 119 -35.62 -10.37 -69.17
CA GLU A 119 -36.78 -11.19 -69.54
C GLU A 119 -36.98 -12.38 -68.60
N GLU A 120 -35.89 -13.06 -68.22
CA GLU A 120 -35.90 -14.20 -67.29
C GLU A 120 -36.35 -13.80 -65.86
N GLY A 121 -35.83 -12.68 -65.36
CA GLY A 121 -36.17 -12.20 -64.02
C GLY A 121 -37.61 -11.69 -63.92
N GLU A 122 -38.11 -11.04 -64.97
CA GLU A 122 -39.50 -10.60 -65.08
C GLU A 122 -40.46 -11.80 -65.15
N GLU A 123 -40.12 -12.83 -65.95
CA GLU A 123 -40.92 -14.05 -66.06
C GLU A 123 -41.02 -14.78 -64.70
N LEU A 124 -39.88 -15.01 -64.03
CA LEU A 124 -39.86 -15.69 -62.74
C LEU A 124 -40.58 -14.88 -61.64
N TRP A 125 -40.42 -13.55 -61.63
CA TRP A 125 -41.16 -12.70 -60.70
C TRP A 125 -42.67 -12.77 -60.95
N SER A 126 -43.10 -12.80 -62.22
CA SER A 126 -44.52 -12.87 -62.59
C SER A 126 -45.22 -14.16 -62.13
N GLN A 127 -44.47 -15.25 -61.97
CA GLN A 127 -44.98 -16.53 -61.47
C GLN A 127 -45.17 -16.54 -59.94
N VAL A 128 -44.38 -15.74 -59.23
CA VAL A 128 -44.37 -15.66 -57.76
C VAL A 128 -45.32 -14.58 -57.24
N ALA A 129 -45.43 -13.46 -57.94
CA ALA A 129 -46.25 -12.33 -57.54
C ALA A 129 -47.73 -12.56 -57.90
N GLN A 130 -48.50 -13.16 -56.99
CA GLN A 130 -49.91 -13.50 -57.25
C GLN A 130 -50.82 -12.27 -57.49
N GLU A 131 -50.39 -11.04 -57.17
CA GLU A 131 -51.03 -9.78 -57.58
C GLU A 131 -50.08 -8.59 -57.25
N ARG A 132 -48.87 -8.54 -57.85
CA ARG A 132 -47.87 -7.44 -57.80
C ARG A 132 -47.77 -6.59 -56.50
N ASP A 133 -47.60 -7.17 -55.33
CA ASP A 133 -47.25 -6.36 -54.15
C ASP A 133 -45.73 -6.11 -54.09
N PHE A 134 -45.28 -5.11 -54.84
CA PHE A 134 -43.89 -4.65 -54.80
C PHE A 134 -43.48 -4.13 -53.41
N ALA A 135 -44.45 -3.81 -52.53
CA ALA A 135 -44.16 -3.39 -51.17
C ALA A 135 -43.59 -4.53 -50.34
N ASP A 136 -44.18 -5.74 -50.43
CA ASP A 136 -43.70 -6.92 -49.72
C ASP A 136 -42.31 -7.35 -50.22
N LEU A 137 -42.06 -7.23 -51.52
CA LEU A 137 -40.74 -7.48 -52.10
C LEU A 137 -39.70 -6.50 -51.56
N ALA A 138 -40.02 -5.20 -51.55
CA ALA A 138 -39.11 -4.17 -51.07
C ALA A 138 -38.83 -4.34 -49.57
N LEU A 139 -39.84 -4.66 -48.77
CA LEU A 139 -39.69 -4.98 -47.35
C LEU A 139 -38.82 -6.22 -47.16
N ALA A 140 -39.11 -7.30 -47.88
CA ALA A 140 -38.37 -8.56 -47.76
C ALA A 140 -36.90 -8.42 -48.16
N LEU A 141 -36.63 -7.64 -49.21
CA LEU A 141 -35.29 -7.33 -49.70
C LEU A 141 -34.52 -6.43 -48.73
N GLY A 142 -35.18 -5.42 -48.16
CA GLY A 142 -34.60 -4.53 -47.15
C GLY A 142 -34.19 -5.30 -45.89
N LEU A 143 -35.10 -6.13 -45.37
CA LEU A 143 -34.83 -7.00 -44.22
C LEU A 143 -33.66 -7.97 -44.49
N LEU A 144 -33.60 -8.59 -45.67
CA LEU A 144 -32.47 -9.46 -46.03
C LEU A 144 -31.15 -8.69 -46.10
N SER A 145 -31.17 -7.51 -46.71
CA SER A 145 -30.00 -6.64 -46.84
C SER A 145 -29.45 -6.24 -45.48
N ASP A 146 -30.32 -5.83 -44.55
CA ASP A 146 -29.92 -5.50 -43.18
C ASP A 146 -29.40 -6.74 -42.45
N GLY A 147 -30.07 -7.89 -42.58
CA GLY A 147 -29.58 -9.16 -42.01
C GLY A 147 -28.21 -9.58 -42.53
N LEU A 148 -27.92 -9.39 -43.82
CA LEU A 148 -26.60 -9.67 -44.40
C LEU A 148 -25.52 -8.72 -43.86
N ARG A 149 -25.84 -7.42 -43.70
CA ARG A 149 -24.93 -6.40 -43.15
C ARG A 149 -24.65 -6.57 -41.67
N GLU A 150 -25.65 -7.02 -40.90
CA GLU A 150 -25.54 -7.25 -39.45
C GLU A 150 -24.88 -8.60 -39.12
N SER A 151 -24.89 -9.55 -40.05
CA SER A 151 -24.25 -10.86 -39.89
C SER A 151 -22.75 -10.75 -39.62
N ARG A 152 -22.27 -11.50 -38.63
CA ARG A 152 -20.85 -11.65 -38.29
C ARG A 152 -20.44 -13.10 -38.38
N PHE A 153 -19.23 -13.34 -38.89
CA PHE A 153 -18.74 -14.68 -39.16
C PHE A 153 -17.44 -14.93 -38.42
N THR A 154 -17.38 -16.01 -37.64
CA THR A 154 -16.19 -16.35 -36.86
C THR A 154 -16.06 -17.86 -36.67
N ASP A 155 -14.98 -18.29 -36.03
CA ASP A 155 -14.71 -19.69 -35.73
C ASP A 155 -15.43 -20.17 -34.47
N THR A 156 -15.49 -21.50 -34.28
CA THR A 156 -16.17 -22.12 -33.15
C THR A 156 -15.62 -21.69 -31.79
N ARG A 157 -14.31 -21.44 -31.67
CA ARG A 157 -13.69 -21.08 -30.38
C ARG A 157 -14.05 -19.65 -30.01
N THR A 158 -14.04 -18.73 -30.98
CA THR A 158 -14.47 -17.34 -30.76
C THR A 158 -15.95 -17.26 -30.40
N MET A 159 -16.79 -18.06 -31.06
CA MET A 159 -18.22 -18.16 -30.71
C MET A 159 -18.43 -18.59 -29.25
N GLN A 160 -17.72 -19.65 -28.80
CA GLN A 160 -17.79 -20.11 -27.41
C GLN A 160 -17.39 -19.01 -26.41
N ARG A 161 -16.39 -18.18 -26.74
CA ARG A 161 -16.00 -17.05 -25.89
C ARG A 161 -17.08 -15.97 -25.81
N ILE A 162 -17.82 -15.74 -26.89
CA ILE A 162 -18.97 -14.80 -26.89
C ILE A 162 -20.08 -15.35 -26.00
N ASP A 163 -20.38 -16.65 -26.10
CA ASP A 163 -21.41 -17.33 -25.29
C ASP A 163 -21.09 -17.32 -23.78
N GLU A 164 -19.80 -17.36 -23.41
CA GLU A 164 -19.32 -17.26 -22.02
C GLU A 164 -19.52 -15.85 -21.42
N LEU A 165 -19.72 -14.81 -22.24
CA LEU A 165 -19.87 -13.45 -21.74
C LEU A 165 -21.29 -13.16 -21.22
N PRO A 166 -21.44 -12.25 -20.25
CA PRO A 166 -22.75 -11.87 -19.71
C PRO A 166 -23.73 -11.40 -20.80
N PRO A 167 -25.04 -11.75 -20.73
CA PRO A 167 -26.03 -11.49 -21.78
C PRO A 167 -26.29 -10.00 -22.04
N GLU A 168 -25.94 -9.11 -21.12
CA GLU A 168 -26.13 -7.66 -21.23
C GLU A 168 -25.09 -6.97 -22.14
N ASN A 169 -24.17 -7.71 -22.74
CA ASN A 169 -23.12 -7.13 -23.59
C ASN A 169 -23.61 -6.78 -25.00
N THR A 170 -22.93 -5.82 -25.64
CA THR A 170 -23.29 -5.28 -26.97
C THR A 170 -23.10 -6.28 -28.12
N LEU A 171 -22.40 -7.40 -27.90
CA LEU A 171 -22.14 -8.41 -28.91
C LEU A 171 -23.24 -9.48 -28.97
N HIS A 172 -23.97 -9.73 -27.87
CA HIS A 172 -25.14 -10.63 -27.88
C HIS A 172 -26.30 -10.12 -28.74
N SER A 173 -26.36 -8.80 -28.98
CA SER A 173 -27.30 -8.20 -29.92
C SER A 173 -26.91 -8.41 -31.38
N ARG A 174 -25.72 -8.97 -31.68
CA ARG A 174 -25.27 -9.21 -33.04
C ARG A 174 -25.43 -10.67 -33.45
N ASP A 175 -25.66 -10.85 -34.74
CA ASP A 175 -25.89 -12.15 -35.34
C ASP A 175 -24.58 -12.83 -35.73
N PHE A 176 -24.02 -13.61 -34.80
CA PHE A 176 -22.83 -14.40 -35.06
C PHE A 176 -23.14 -15.77 -35.68
N PHE A 177 -22.38 -16.11 -36.72
CA PHE A 177 -22.45 -17.38 -37.44
C PHE A 177 -21.09 -18.05 -37.47
N VAL A 178 -21.08 -19.37 -37.28
CA VAL A 178 -19.86 -20.18 -37.35
C VAL A 178 -19.51 -20.45 -38.80
N PHE A 179 -18.61 -19.65 -39.35
CA PHE A 179 -18.09 -19.78 -40.71
C PHE A 179 -16.80 -18.96 -40.86
N LEU A 180 -15.80 -19.53 -41.53
CA LEU A 180 -14.55 -18.83 -41.85
C LEU A 180 -14.40 -18.73 -43.37
N PRO A 181 -14.34 -17.51 -43.93
CA PRO A 181 -14.01 -17.34 -45.34
C PRO A 181 -12.56 -17.80 -45.58
N SER A 182 -12.33 -18.55 -46.67
CA SER A 182 -10.98 -18.99 -47.04
C SER A 182 -10.12 -17.80 -47.47
N GLN A 183 -8.95 -17.61 -46.84
CA GLN A 183 -8.08 -16.45 -47.11
C GLN A 183 -7.54 -16.39 -48.56
N ASP A 184 -7.51 -17.53 -49.26
CA ASP A 184 -6.99 -17.62 -50.63
C ASP A 184 -8.02 -17.25 -51.71
N LYS A 185 -9.29 -17.03 -51.36
CA LYS A 185 -10.36 -16.72 -52.31
C LYS A 185 -10.85 -15.29 -52.12
N THR A 186 -10.91 -14.54 -53.22
CA THR A 186 -11.45 -13.18 -53.24
C THR A 186 -12.96 -13.15 -52.98
N THR A 187 -13.69 -14.19 -53.39
CA THR A 187 -15.12 -14.34 -53.12
C THR A 187 -15.46 -15.75 -52.64
N VAL A 188 -16.43 -15.88 -51.74
CA VAL A 188 -16.82 -17.16 -51.13
C VAL A 188 -18.33 -17.34 -51.17
N LYS A 189 -18.79 -18.55 -51.52
CA LYS A 189 -20.21 -18.91 -51.47
C LYS A 189 -20.63 -19.21 -50.02
N LEU A 190 -21.72 -18.58 -49.57
CA LEU A 190 -22.27 -18.81 -48.23
C LEU A 190 -22.92 -20.20 -48.12
N PRO A 191 -22.78 -20.92 -47.00
CA PRO A 191 -23.40 -22.24 -46.81
C PRO A 191 -24.93 -22.18 -46.72
N ASP A 192 -25.63 -23.21 -47.19
CA ASP A 192 -27.11 -23.29 -47.14
C ASP A 192 -27.68 -23.18 -45.72
N ARG A 193 -26.90 -23.63 -44.72
CA ARG A 193 -27.24 -23.49 -43.29
C ARG A 193 -27.35 -22.04 -42.85
N PHE A 194 -26.51 -21.15 -43.37
CA PHE A 194 -26.58 -19.72 -43.06
C PHE A 194 -27.92 -19.14 -43.52
N TRP A 195 -28.29 -19.38 -44.77
CA TRP A 195 -29.55 -18.90 -45.34
C TRP A 195 -30.78 -19.41 -44.57
N THR A 196 -30.76 -20.67 -44.15
CA THR A 196 -31.84 -21.26 -43.33
C THR A 196 -31.96 -20.60 -41.95
N MET A 197 -30.84 -20.18 -41.35
CA MET A 197 -30.84 -19.50 -40.05
C MET A 197 -31.24 -18.02 -40.19
N LEU A 198 -30.73 -17.35 -41.23
CA LEU A 198 -31.01 -15.96 -41.52
C LEU A 198 -32.50 -15.75 -41.83
N ASP A 199 -33.09 -16.60 -42.68
CA ASP A 199 -34.52 -16.59 -43.02
C ASP A 199 -35.41 -16.60 -41.77
N LYS A 200 -35.17 -17.55 -40.85
CA LYS A 200 -35.93 -17.70 -39.59
C LYS A 200 -35.77 -16.52 -38.62
N ARG A 201 -34.70 -15.73 -38.76
CA ARG A 201 -34.39 -14.63 -37.83
C ARG A 201 -34.88 -13.30 -38.38
N VAL A 202 -34.63 -13.04 -39.65
CA VAL A 202 -34.91 -11.77 -40.34
C VAL A 202 -36.41 -11.60 -40.62
N TYR A 203 -37.10 -12.68 -41.00
CA TYR A 203 -38.53 -12.64 -41.32
C TYR A 203 -39.43 -13.08 -40.17
N LEU A 204 -38.88 -13.18 -38.95
CA LEU A 204 -39.66 -13.50 -37.76
C LEU A 204 -40.74 -12.43 -37.57
N ASP A 205 -41.99 -12.87 -37.40
CA ASP A 205 -43.17 -12.03 -37.19
C ASP A 205 -43.56 -11.09 -38.34
N GLN A 206 -43.08 -11.34 -39.57
CA GLN A 206 -43.48 -10.60 -40.77
C GLN A 206 -44.52 -11.37 -41.59
N ASP A 207 -45.57 -10.67 -42.06
CA ASP A 207 -46.63 -11.25 -42.90
C ASP A 207 -46.24 -11.22 -44.39
N ILE A 208 -45.07 -11.80 -44.72
CA ILE A 208 -44.54 -11.83 -46.09
C ILE A 208 -44.79 -13.22 -46.70
N PRO A 209 -45.33 -13.30 -47.95
CA PRO A 209 -45.53 -14.58 -48.62
C PRO A 209 -44.25 -15.42 -48.72
N PRO A 210 -44.24 -16.71 -48.30
CA PRO A 210 -43.05 -17.57 -48.35
C PRO A 210 -42.45 -17.75 -49.74
N ALA A 211 -43.26 -17.58 -50.79
CA ALA A 211 -42.82 -17.65 -52.17
C ALA A 211 -41.89 -16.47 -52.54
N ILE A 212 -42.15 -15.27 -52.02
CA ILE A 212 -41.30 -14.08 -52.21
C ILE A 212 -39.98 -14.27 -51.47
N ILE A 213 -40.02 -14.71 -50.22
CA ILE A 213 -38.83 -15.01 -49.42
C ILE A 213 -37.94 -16.03 -50.13
N SER A 214 -38.52 -17.14 -50.56
CA SER A 214 -37.79 -18.20 -51.27
C SER A 214 -37.19 -17.71 -52.58
N PHE A 215 -37.90 -16.85 -53.32
CA PHE A 215 -37.40 -16.25 -54.56
C PHE A 215 -36.16 -15.39 -54.33
N ILE A 216 -36.20 -14.49 -53.33
CA ILE A 216 -35.07 -13.62 -52.99
C ILE A 216 -33.91 -14.49 -52.47
N VAL A 217 -34.13 -15.34 -51.47
CA VAL A 217 -33.07 -16.16 -50.85
C VAL A 217 -32.39 -17.05 -51.90
N ASN A 218 -33.14 -17.65 -52.83
CA ASN A 218 -32.57 -18.47 -53.90
C ASN A 218 -31.67 -17.68 -54.86
N TYR A 219 -31.98 -16.41 -55.13
CA TYR A 219 -31.13 -15.54 -55.94
C TYR A 219 -29.80 -15.25 -55.22
N PHE A 220 -29.87 -14.77 -53.98
CA PHE A 220 -28.69 -14.37 -53.21
C PHE A 220 -27.82 -15.56 -52.76
N ALA A 221 -28.42 -16.73 -52.53
CA ALA A 221 -27.70 -17.96 -52.17
C ALA A 221 -26.82 -18.51 -53.29
N GLN A 222 -27.09 -18.14 -54.54
CA GLN A 222 -26.27 -18.53 -55.69
C GLN A 222 -25.05 -17.62 -55.89
N LYS A 223 -25.02 -16.46 -55.25
CA LYS A 223 -23.93 -15.48 -55.36
C LYS A 223 -22.72 -15.85 -54.51
N THR A 224 -21.60 -15.23 -54.84
CA THR A 224 -20.36 -15.29 -54.05
C THR A 224 -20.12 -13.94 -53.41
N TRP A 225 -19.68 -13.94 -52.16
CA TRP A 225 -19.59 -12.74 -51.34
C TRP A 225 -18.14 -12.42 -50.98
N GLN A 226 -17.83 -11.12 -50.95
CA GLN A 226 -16.58 -10.61 -50.41
C GLN A 226 -16.73 -10.39 -48.90
N PHE A 227 -15.67 -10.69 -48.17
CA PHE A 227 -15.61 -10.54 -46.72
C PHE A 227 -14.50 -9.60 -46.35
N GLU A 228 -14.77 -8.74 -45.37
CA GLU A 228 -13.77 -7.90 -44.75
C GLU A 228 -13.68 -8.18 -43.25
N LEU A 229 -12.54 -7.79 -42.66
CA LEU A 229 -12.27 -8.01 -41.24
C LEU A 229 -12.98 -6.93 -40.40
N ASP A 230 -13.92 -7.34 -39.54
CA ASP A 230 -14.53 -6.44 -38.56
C ASP A 230 -13.59 -6.25 -37.36
N LYS A 231 -12.63 -5.34 -37.53
CA LYS A 231 -11.68 -4.96 -36.47
C LYS A 231 -12.38 -4.33 -35.26
N GLY A 232 -13.56 -3.74 -35.44
CA GLY A 232 -14.30 -3.06 -34.38
C GLY A 232 -14.83 -4.06 -33.37
N ASP A 233 -15.54 -5.08 -33.86
CA ASP A 233 -16.07 -6.16 -33.01
C ASP A 233 -14.97 -7.05 -32.47
N GLU A 234 -13.92 -7.35 -33.25
CA GLU A 234 -12.78 -8.12 -32.76
C GLU A 234 -12.11 -7.43 -31.56
N HIS A 235 -11.88 -6.11 -31.65
CA HIS A 235 -11.29 -5.34 -30.56
C HIS A 235 -12.22 -5.22 -29.36
N THR A 236 -13.53 -5.07 -29.60
CA THR A 236 -14.55 -5.03 -28.55
C THR A 236 -14.59 -6.34 -27.78
N LEU A 237 -14.65 -7.46 -28.49
CA LEU A 237 -14.64 -8.79 -27.91
C LEU A 237 -13.36 -9.03 -27.10
N ARG A 238 -12.19 -8.69 -27.66
CA ARG A 238 -10.90 -8.83 -26.96
C ARG A 238 -10.86 -8.05 -25.64
N LYS A 239 -11.38 -6.83 -25.63
CA LYS A 239 -11.47 -6.03 -24.40
C LYS A 239 -12.44 -6.62 -23.38
N LEU A 240 -13.61 -7.09 -23.81
CA LEU A 240 -14.62 -7.69 -22.92
C LEU A 240 -14.11 -8.98 -22.29
N VAL A 241 -13.48 -9.85 -23.07
CA VAL A 241 -12.88 -11.08 -22.54
C VAL A 241 -11.77 -10.74 -21.54
N GLN A 242 -10.87 -9.80 -21.87
CA GLN A 242 -9.78 -9.38 -20.98
C GLN A 242 -10.26 -8.71 -19.69
N SER A 243 -11.38 -7.98 -19.70
CA SER A 243 -11.90 -7.32 -18.50
C SER A 243 -12.58 -8.30 -17.54
N HIS A 244 -13.10 -9.42 -18.05
CA HIS A 244 -13.78 -10.44 -17.24
C HIS A 244 -12.82 -11.41 -16.55
N ILE A 245 -11.52 -11.39 -16.89
CA ILE A 245 -10.53 -12.27 -16.25
C ILE A 245 -10.27 -11.79 -14.82
N PRO A 246 -10.54 -12.65 -13.81
CA PRO A 246 -10.29 -12.30 -12.42
C PRO A 246 -8.79 -12.09 -12.16
N HIS A 247 -8.47 -11.25 -11.18
CA HIS A 247 -7.10 -11.10 -10.73
C HIS A 247 -6.54 -12.43 -10.23
N LYS A 248 -5.35 -12.80 -10.70
CA LYS A 248 -4.63 -13.98 -10.24
C LYS A 248 -3.91 -13.64 -8.94
N TYR A 249 -4.12 -14.48 -7.95
CA TYR A 249 -3.42 -14.42 -6.68
C TYR A 249 -2.37 -15.53 -6.62
N THR A 250 -1.15 -15.16 -6.22
CA THR A 250 -0.05 -16.11 -6.04
C THR A 250 0.24 -16.23 -4.54
N THR A 251 0.51 -17.46 -4.10
CA THR A 251 0.85 -17.77 -2.70
C THR A 251 2.36 -17.94 -2.59
N ILE A 252 2.97 -17.31 -1.57
CA ILE A 252 4.37 -17.46 -1.20
C ILE A 252 4.42 -18.09 0.19
N ARG A 253 5.25 -19.13 0.35
CA ARG A 253 5.38 -19.84 1.62
C ARG A 253 6.43 -19.21 2.53
N ALA A 254 6.28 -19.38 3.83
CA ALA A 254 7.31 -19.02 4.80
C ALA A 254 8.63 -19.76 4.48
N GLY A 255 9.74 -19.03 4.54
CA GLY A 255 11.07 -19.54 4.18
C GLY A 255 11.39 -19.47 2.68
N GLU A 256 10.44 -19.08 1.83
CA GLU A 256 10.67 -18.95 0.39
C GLU A 256 11.36 -17.61 0.07
N ARG A 257 12.43 -17.67 -0.72
CA ARG A 257 13.19 -16.50 -1.15
C ARG A 257 12.51 -15.87 -2.37
N PHE A 258 12.19 -14.58 -2.30
CA PHE A 258 11.43 -13.90 -3.35
C PHE A 258 12.12 -12.63 -3.92
N ILE A 259 13.24 -12.18 -3.33
CA ILE A 259 14.13 -11.20 -3.95
C ILE A 259 15.56 -11.69 -3.78
N ASP A 260 16.34 -11.66 -4.86
CA ASP A 260 17.76 -12.00 -4.86
C ASP A 260 18.68 -10.78 -4.68
N GLN A 261 19.87 -11.02 -4.13
CA GLN A 261 20.88 -9.96 -4.01
C GLN A 261 21.34 -9.51 -5.41
N GLY A 262 21.28 -8.20 -5.64
CA GLY A 262 21.58 -7.57 -6.94
C GLY A 262 20.44 -7.65 -7.95
N GLU A 263 19.28 -8.21 -7.58
CA GLU A 263 18.08 -8.17 -8.40
C GLU A 263 17.43 -6.78 -8.34
N GLN A 264 16.93 -6.30 -9.48
CA GLN A 264 16.21 -5.04 -9.54
C GLN A 264 14.81 -5.20 -8.93
N VAL A 265 14.46 -4.29 -8.02
CA VAL A 265 13.16 -4.31 -7.33
C VAL A 265 12.04 -3.99 -8.33
N SER A 266 11.20 -4.99 -8.60
CA SER A 266 10.04 -4.89 -9.48
C SER A 266 8.79 -4.44 -8.72
N ALA A 267 7.75 -4.03 -9.45
CA ALA A 267 6.44 -3.72 -8.85
C ALA A 267 5.84 -4.96 -8.14
N ARG A 268 6.12 -6.16 -8.68
CA ARG A 268 5.75 -7.44 -8.08
C ARG A 268 6.42 -7.69 -6.74
N HIS A 269 7.70 -7.32 -6.58
CA HIS A 269 8.38 -7.40 -5.29
C HIS A 269 7.75 -6.48 -4.24
N LEU A 270 7.34 -5.28 -4.64
CA LEU A 270 6.66 -4.35 -3.73
C LEU A 270 5.29 -4.87 -3.29
N SER A 271 4.50 -5.47 -4.20
CA SER A 271 3.20 -6.06 -3.83
C SER A 271 3.37 -7.27 -2.91
N MET A 272 4.39 -8.10 -3.13
CA MET A 272 4.77 -9.18 -2.21
C MET A 272 5.13 -8.65 -0.81
N LEU A 273 5.98 -7.61 -0.73
CA LEU A 273 6.37 -7.00 0.54
C LEU A 273 5.18 -6.40 1.30
N GLN A 274 4.28 -5.72 0.60
CA GLN A 274 3.07 -5.15 1.19
C GLN A 274 2.14 -6.24 1.74
N ALA A 275 1.92 -7.31 0.97
CA ALA A 275 1.10 -8.44 1.40
C ALA A 275 1.71 -9.19 2.59
N MET A 276 3.03 -9.40 2.59
CA MET A 276 3.75 -10.00 3.71
C MET A 276 3.62 -9.13 4.97
N LYS A 277 3.82 -7.81 4.86
CA LYS A 277 3.68 -6.87 5.98
C LYS A 277 2.26 -6.86 6.54
N ALA A 278 1.25 -6.85 5.67
CA ALA A 278 -0.15 -6.91 6.09
C ALA A 278 -0.45 -8.21 6.85
N THR A 279 0.09 -9.34 6.39
CA THR A 279 -0.09 -10.65 7.03
C THR A 279 0.65 -10.75 8.36
N LEU A 280 1.88 -10.23 8.45
CA LEU A 280 2.62 -10.11 9.71
C LEU A 280 1.83 -9.29 10.75
N ASN A 281 1.27 -8.15 10.33
CA ASN A 281 0.48 -7.29 11.19
C ASN A 281 -0.84 -7.97 11.64
N ALA A 282 -1.49 -8.73 10.75
CA ALA A 282 -2.68 -9.51 11.10
C ALA A 282 -2.35 -10.63 12.10
N ASN A 283 -1.26 -11.37 11.88
CA ASN A 283 -0.83 -12.48 12.75
C ASN A 283 -0.44 -12.04 14.17
N ARG A 284 0.00 -10.79 14.35
CA ARG A 284 0.37 -10.27 15.67
C ARG A 284 -0.79 -10.18 16.64
N ASN A 285 -2.03 -10.10 16.14
CA ASN A 285 -3.28 -10.02 16.90
C ASN A 285 -3.09 -9.29 18.25
N LEU A 286 -2.91 -7.97 18.22
CA LEU A 286 -2.57 -7.17 19.41
C LEU A 286 -3.58 -7.35 20.56
N LEU A 287 -4.81 -7.76 20.24
CA LEU A 287 -5.89 -7.99 21.20
C LEU A 287 -5.90 -9.42 21.77
N ASP A 288 -5.03 -10.31 21.29
CA ASP A 288 -4.88 -11.66 21.84
C ASP A 288 -4.44 -11.58 23.32
N PRO A 289 -5.16 -12.23 24.25
CA PRO A 289 -4.77 -12.29 25.65
C PRO A 289 -3.32 -12.72 25.87
N LEU A 290 -2.78 -13.61 25.03
CA LEU A 290 -1.41 -14.08 25.18
C LEU A 290 -0.38 -13.01 24.81
N THR A 291 -0.64 -12.24 23.74
CA THR A 291 0.20 -11.10 23.34
C THR A 291 0.20 -10.02 24.41
N ILE A 292 -0.98 -9.70 24.97
CA ILE A 292 -1.12 -8.76 26.09
C ILE A 292 -0.34 -9.26 27.32
N ALA A 293 -0.48 -10.54 27.68
CA ALA A 293 0.24 -11.14 28.80
C ALA A 293 1.77 -11.09 28.60
N GLY A 294 2.26 -11.34 27.38
CA GLY A 294 3.67 -11.22 27.03
C GLY A 294 4.19 -9.78 27.19
N SER A 295 3.44 -8.79 26.69
CA SER A 295 3.78 -7.38 26.87
C SER A 295 3.77 -6.98 28.36
N LEU A 296 2.77 -7.40 29.13
CA LEU A 296 2.71 -7.16 30.58
C LEU A 296 3.91 -7.76 31.32
N LEU A 297 4.30 -8.99 30.98
CA LEU A 297 5.45 -9.65 31.58
C LEU A 297 6.75 -8.89 31.28
N MET A 298 6.95 -8.46 30.03
CA MET A 298 8.12 -7.65 29.65
C MET A 298 8.15 -6.31 30.38
N THR A 299 7.02 -5.61 30.47
CA THR A 299 6.90 -4.38 31.27
C THR A 299 7.24 -4.64 32.74
N PHE A 300 6.72 -5.73 33.31
CA PHE A 300 7.00 -6.10 34.69
C PHE A 300 8.49 -6.36 34.92
N VAL A 301 9.17 -7.09 34.04
CA VAL A 301 10.62 -7.33 34.13
C VAL A 301 11.40 -6.02 34.11
N PHE A 302 11.14 -5.13 33.15
CA PHE A 302 11.81 -3.83 33.07
C PHE A 302 11.52 -2.91 34.26
N LEU A 303 10.30 -2.97 34.79
CA LEU A 303 9.90 -2.22 35.98
C LEU A 303 10.63 -2.73 37.23
N VAL A 304 10.70 -4.05 37.42
CA VAL A 304 11.43 -4.66 38.54
C VAL A 304 12.90 -4.30 38.50
N VAL A 305 13.55 -4.39 37.33
CA VAL A 305 14.95 -4.00 37.15
C VAL A 305 15.16 -2.52 37.51
N THR A 306 14.27 -1.64 37.03
CA THR A 306 14.33 -0.20 37.33
C THR A 306 14.15 0.09 38.81
N VAL A 307 13.12 -0.49 39.43
CA VAL A 307 12.83 -0.31 40.85
C VAL A 307 13.96 -0.85 41.73
N ALA A 308 14.47 -2.05 41.43
CA ALA A 308 15.57 -2.66 42.16
C ALA A 308 16.85 -1.83 42.06
N TYR A 309 17.20 -1.37 40.85
CA TYR A 309 18.40 -0.55 40.63
C TYR A 309 18.33 0.76 41.41
N ILE A 310 17.22 1.51 41.31
CA ILE A 310 17.06 2.80 41.98
C ILE A 310 17.00 2.61 43.49
N ARG A 311 16.29 1.60 43.98
CA ARG A 311 16.18 1.32 45.43
C ARG A 311 17.53 1.02 46.06
N GLU A 312 18.36 0.22 45.40
CA GLU A 312 19.65 -0.23 45.93
C GLU A 312 20.74 0.85 45.80
N ASN A 313 20.85 1.48 44.62
CA ASN A 313 21.97 2.40 44.33
C ASN A 313 21.66 3.86 44.68
N HIS A 314 20.38 4.23 44.69
CA HIS A 314 19.91 5.63 44.76
C HIS A 314 18.65 5.77 45.64
N PRO A 315 18.69 5.35 46.92
CA PRO A 315 17.53 5.42 47.81
C PRO A 315 17.03 6.87 47.97
N ASP A 316 17.91 7.86 47.88
CA ASP A 316 17.54 9.28 47.95
C ASP A 316 16.58 9.69 46.82
N ILE A 317 16.66 9.04 45.66
CA ILE A 317 15.75 9.24 44.52
C ILE A 317 14.53 8.36 44.65
N PHE A 318 14.69 7.12 45.13
CA PHE A 318 13.54 6.23 45.36
C PHE A 318 12.55 6.81 46.37
N PHE A 319 13.05 7.44 47.43
CA PHE A 319 12.22 7.98 48.50
C PHE A 319 11.73 9.42 48.25
N SER A 320 12.34 10.15 47.31
CA SER A 320 11.90 11.50 46.90
C SER A 320 10.96 11.43 45.72
N ASN A 321 9.67 11.68 45.96
CA ASN A 321 8.66 11.64 44.89
C ASN A 321 8.96 12.64 43.76
N ARG A 322 9.57 13.77 44.07
CA ARG A 322 9.99 14.78 43.10
C ARG A 322 11.12 14.32 42.20
N LYS A 323 12.17 13.72 42.75
CA LYS A 323 13.28 13.16 41.95
C LYS A 323 12.80 11.98 41.10
N LEU A 324 11.92 11.14 41.65
CA LEU A 324 11.31 10.01 40.95
C LEU A 324 10.37 10.48 39.83
N ALA A 325 9.57 11.51 40.08
CA ALA A 325 8.74 12.15 39.07
C ALA A 325 9.58 12.78 37.94
N LEU A 326 10.67 13.48 38.26
CA LEU A 326 11.59 14.01 37.26
C LEU A 326 12.16 12.88 36.37
N LEU A 327 12.67 11.82 36.97
CA LEU A 327 13.19 10.67 36.24
C LEU A 327 12.12 10.06 35.32
N SER A 328 10.93 9.81 35.85
CA SER A 328 9.80 9.31 35.09
C SER A 328 9.45 10.25 33.94
N THR A 329 9.36 11.56 34.17
CA THR A 329 9.03 12.54 33.13
C THR A 329 10.06 12.55 32.01
N VAL A 330 11.36 12.54 32.32
CA VAL A 330 12.40 12.51 31.28
C VAL A 330 12.32 11.22 30.48
N LEU A 331 12.17 10.06 31.11
CA LEU A 331 12.02 8.78 30.41
C LEU A 331 10.74 8.73 29.56
N LEU A 332 9.61 9.25 30.07
CA LEU A 332 8.37 9.31 29.30
C LEU A 332 8.49 10.23 28.09
N LEU A 333 9.15 11.38 28.25
CA LEU A 333 9.38 12.32 27.16
C LEU A 333 10.29 11.72 26.08
N THR A 334 11.29 10.93 26.46
CA THR A 334 12.18 10.26 25.51
C THR A 334 11.45 9.14 24.75
N LEU A 335 10.64 8.34 25.45
CA LEU A 335 9.76 7.32 24.83
C LEU A 335 8.76 7.97 23.86
N LEU A 336 8.14 9.08 24.27
CA LEU A 336 7.17 9.82 23.45
C LEU A 336 7.84 10.42 22.21
N LEU A 337 9.03 11.03 22.37
CA LEU A 337 9.80 11.54 21.23
C LEU A 337 10.09 10.43 20.21
N ALA A 338 10.53 9.26 20.70
CA ALA A 338 10.80 8.10 19.85
C ALA A 338 9.55 7.62 19.08
N LYS A 339 8.40 7.48 19.76
CA LYS A 339 7.14 7.06 19.08
C LYS A 339 6.60 8.11 18.12
N LEU A 340 6.71 9.40 18.45
CA LEU A 340 6.27 10.45 17.52
C LEU A 340 7.13 10.47 16.26
N THR A 341 8.45 10.27 16.39
CA THR A 341 9.34 10.14 15.24
C THR A 341 9.00 8.90 14.42
N GLU A 342 8.79 7.74 15.03
CA GLU A 342 8.36 6.52 14.32
C GLU A 342 7.04 6.75 13.54
N LEU A 343 6.03 7.33 14.19
CA LEU A 343 4.74 7.62 13.55
C LEU A 343 4.89 8.59 12.37
N PHE A 344 5.75 9.61 12.51
CA PHE A 344 6.02 10.57 11.45
C PHE A 344 6.71 9.90 10.25
N LEU A 345 7.71 9.04 10.51
CA LEU A 345 8.42 8.30 9.47
C LEU A 345 7.54 7.28 8.76
N LEU A 346 6.62 6.60 9.47
CA LEU A 346 5.72 5.62 8.87
C LEU A 346 4.59 6.25 8.04
N ARG A 347 4.19 7.49 8.34
CA ARG A 347 3.05 8.16 7.68
C ARG A 347 3.44 8.85 6.37
N ASN A 348 4.64 9.41 6.30
CA ASN A 348 5.16 9.96 5.04
C ASN A 348 5.83 8.81 4.27
N ASN A 349 5.30 8.47 3.10
CA ASN A 349 5.73 7.38 2.20
C ASN A 349 7.25 7.11 2.15
N SER A 350 7.60 5.88 1.74
CA SER A 350 8.92 5.21 1.62
C SER A 350 10.19 6.08 1.63
N ASP A 351 10.23 7.18 0.92
CA ASP A 351 11.42 8.01 0.69
C ASP A 351 12.06 8.57 1.98
N TYR A 352 11.27 8.77 3.06
CA TYR A 352 11.82 9.29 4.32
C TYR A 352 12.35 8.23 5.27
N LEU A 353 11.91 6.97 5.14
CA LEU A 353 12.40 5.87 5.99
C LEU A 353 13.85 5.53 5.64
N ASP A 354 14.20 5.55 4.36
CA ASP A 354 15.58 5.35 3.90
C ASP A 354 16.48 6.55 4.26
N LEU A 355 15.89 7.74 4.45
CA LEU A 355 16.60 8.94 4.86
C LEU A 355 17.01 8.93 6.35
N VAL A 356 16.32 8.16 7.20
CA VAL A 356 16.53 8.16 8.67
C VAL A 356 16.75 6.74 9.20
N ARG A 357 17.88 6.13 8.83
CA ARG A 357 18.27 4.79 9.33
C ARG A 357 18.59 4.77 10.83
N PHE A 358 19.12 5.88 11.37
CA PHE A 358 19.63 5.95 12.76
C PHE A 358 19.14 7.18 13.53
N PRO A 359 17.87 7.23 13.97
CA PRO A 359 17.45 8.31 14.84
C PRO A 359 18.12 8.22 16.22
N LEU A 360 18.49 9.36 16.81
CA LEU A 360 19.27 9.43 18.06
C LEU A 360 18.41 10.01 19.18
N PHE A 361 17.84 9.14 20.01
CA PHE A 361 16.93 9.52 21.09
C PHE A 361 17.58 9.44 22.48
N VAL A 362 18.47 8.47 22.71
CA VAL A 362 19.06 8.25 24.04
C VAL A 362 19.91 9.43 24.53
N PRO A 363 20.69 10.13 23.68
CA PRO A 363 21.40 11.35 24.06
C PRO A 363 20.53 12.44 24.71
N PHE A 364 19.24 12.51 24.34
CA PHE A 364 18.26 13.43 24.93
C PHE A 364 18.05 13.16 26.43
N ALA A 365 17.78 11.91 26.80
CA ALA A 365 17.63 11.50 28.20
C ALA A 365 18.94 11.71 28.97
N ALA A 366 20.05 11.34 28.31
CA ALA A 366 21.37 11.30 28.88
C ALA A 366 21.79 12.68 29.43
N ILE A 367 21.61 13.74 28.63
CA ILE A 367 21.99 15.11 29.05
C ILE A 367 21.04 15.70 30.09
N LEU A 368 19.73 15.46 29.98
CA LEU A 368 18.75 15.98 30.94
C LEU A 368 18.99 15.37 32.33
N LEU A 369 19.19 14.06 32.40
CA LEU A 369 19.43 13.37 33.67
C LEU A 369 20.84 13.63 34.22
N SER A 370 21.86 13.79 33.37
CA SER A 370 23.21 14.11 33.83
C SER A 370 23.30 15.54 34.37
N SER A 371 22.51 16.47 33.82
CA SER A 371 22.47 17.87 34.27
C SER A 371 21.56 18.09 35.50
N LEU A 372 20.38 17.45 35.54
CA LEU A 372 19.39 17.67 36.60
C LEU A 372 19.54 16.69 37.79
N MET A 373 20.25 15.58 37.62
CA MET A 373 20.38 14.56 38.66
C MET A 373 21.84 14.17 38.86
N ASN A 374 22.25 13.02 38.33
CA ASN A 374 23.58 12.47 38.49
C ASN A 374 23.92 11.61 37.25
N GLN A 375 25.19 11.62 36.87
CA GLN A 375 25.73 10.81 35.77
C GLN A 375 25.45 9.32 35.92
N ARG A 376 25.41 8.79 37.15
CA ARG A 376 25.11 7.36 37.40
C ARG A 376 23.70 6.97 36.93
N ILE A 377 22.71 7.81 37.24
CA ILE A 377 21.31 7.59 36.85
C ILE A 377 21.15 7.84 35.36
N ALA A 378 21.81 8.86 34.82
CA ALA A 378 21.83 9.11 33.39
C ALA A 378 22.39 7.91 32.60
N ALA A 379 23.45 7.28 33.09
CA ALA A 379 24.03 6.08 32.49
C ALA A 379 23.07 4.89 32.56
N PHE A 380 22.42 4.66 33.71
CA PHE A 380 21.37 3.64 33.84
C PHE A 380 20.22 3.87 32.85
N ALA A 381 19.70 5.09 32.80
CA ALA A 381 18.63 5.47 31.88
C ALA A 381 19.04 5.32 30.41
N ALA A 382 20.30 5.65 30.08
CA ALA A 382 20.82 5.47 28.73
C ALA A 382 20.84 4.00 28.32
N ILE A 383 21.37 3.11 29.18
CA ILE A 383 21.38 1.66 28.93
C ILE A 383 19.95 1.11 28.83
N PHE A 384 19.08 1.50 29.75
CA PHE A 384 17.68 1.09 29.78
C PHE A 384 16.95 1.46 28.47
N LEU A 385 17.06 2.71 28.03
CA LEU A 385 16.44 3.18 26.78
C LEU A 385 17.07 2.54 25.54
N SER A 386 18.40 2.36 25.53
CA SER A 386 19.11 1.70 24.44
C SER A 386 18.70 0.22 24.24
N ILE A 387 18.22 -0.46 25.28
CA ILE A 387 17.69 -1.83 25.19
C ILE A 387 16.22 -1.82 24.77
N ILE A 388 15.42 -0.88 25.29
CA ILE A 388 13.98 -0.82 25.03
C ILE A 388 13.65 -0.35 23.61
N PHE A 389 14.38 0.63 23.08
CA PHE A 389 14.08 1.17 21.75
C PHE A 389 14.19 0.13 20.63
N PRO A 390 15.29 -0.66 20.50
CA PRO A 390 15.37 -1.71 19.49
C PRO A 390 14.31 -2.80 19.62
N LEU A 391 13.76 -3.01 20.83
CA LEU A 391 12.72 -3.99 21.07
C LEU A 391 11.34 -3.52 20.56
N ALA A 392 11.09 -2.21 20.55
CA ALA A 392 9.76 -1.63 20.34
C ALA A 392 9.59 -0.80 19.06
N LEU A 393 10.69 -0.31 18.48
CA LEU A 393 10.66 0.49 17.26
C LEU A 393 10.95 -0.38 16.03
N ALA A 394 10.32 -0.07 14.90
CA ALA A 394 10.61 -0.70 13.61
C ALA A 394 11.92 -0.15 12.99
N ILE A 395 13.06 -0.41 13.65
CA ILE A 395 14.39 0.01 13.20
C ILE A 395 15.35 -1.18 13.34
N GLU A 396 16.37 -1.25 12.46
CA GLU A 396 17.44 -2.25 12.54
C GLU A 396 18.12 -2.26 13.92
N SER A 397 18.00 -3.37 14.65
CA SER A 397 18.20 -3.36 16.10
C SER A 397 19.65 -3.16 16.54
N ILE A 398 20.63 -3.77 15.86
CA ILE A 398 22.03 -3.80 16.33
C ILE A 398 22.75 -2.45 16.12
N PRO A 399 22.82 -1.88 14.91
CA PRO A 399 23.55 -0.63 14.72
C PRO A 399 22.90 0.53 15.48
N PHE A 400 21.56 0.54 15.52
CA PHE A 400 20.78 1.52 16.29
C PHE A 400 21.03 1.45 17.81
N LEU A 401 21.17 0.24 18.38
CA LEU A 401 21.54 0.07 19.79
C LEU A 401 22.93 0.65 20.05
N VAL A 402 23.92 0.27 19.23
CA VAL A 402 25.33 0.66 19.43
C VAL A 402 25.51 2.17 19.32
N ILE A 403 24.94 2.80 18.28
CA ILE A 403 25.08 4.24 18.05
C ILE A 403 24.44 5.05 19.18
N ASN A 404 23.26 4.64 19.69
CA ASN A 404 22.60 5.31 20.81
C ASN A 404 23.39 5.16 22.12
N ILE A 405 23.98 4.00 22.42
CA ILE A 405 24.81 3.81 23.61
C ILE A 405 26.06 4.70 23.53
N VAL A 406 26.78 4.66 22.41
CA VAL A 406 28.04 5.40 22.25
C VAL A 406 27.79 6.90 22.37
N THR A 407 26.79 7.42 21.67
CA THR A 407 26.45 8.84 21.69
C THR A 407 25.97 9.30 23.07
N ALA A 408 25.12 8.52 23.73
CA ALA A 408 24.66 8.83 25.10
C ALA A 408 25.83 8.85 26.10
N MET A 409 26.77 7.90 25.98
CA MET A 409 27.96 7.87 26.84
C MET A 409 28.84 9.11 26.63
N VAL A 410 29.09 9.51 25.37
CA VAL A 410 29.85 10.73 25.05
C VAL A 410 29.19 11.96 25.64
N VAL A 411 27.86 12.06 25.54
CA VAL A 411 27.09 13.14 26.17
C VAL A 411 27.27 13.16 27.69
N ILE A 412 27.12 12.01 28.37
CA ILE A 412 27.25 11.91 29.83
C ILE A 412 28.65 12.34 30.28
N LEU A 413 29.70 11.87 29.59
CA LEU A 413 31.10 12.19 29.91
C LEU A 413 31.40 13.68 29.68
N CYS A 414 30.87 14.26 28.60
CA CYS A 414 31.07 15.68 28.28
C CYS A 414 30.15 16.63 29.05
N THR A 415 29.11 16.15 29.74
CA THR A 415 28.19 17.02 30.51
C THR A 415 28.94 17.78 31.61
N ARG A 416 30.02 17.22 32.18
CA ARG A 416 30.80 17.89 33.25
C ARG A 416 31.33 19.27 32.86
N THR A 417 31.45 19.55 31.57
CA THR A 417 31.96 20.82 31.07
C THR A 417 30.87 21.88 30.86
N ILE A 418 29.59 21.56 31.07
CA ILE A 418 28.47 22.48 30.81
C ILE A 418 28.31 23.47 31.97
N ARG A 419 28.64 24.73 31.72
CA ARG A 419 28.38 25.92 32.53
C ARG A 419 27.46 26.92 31.82
N ARG A 420 27.37 26.88 30.49
CA ARG A 420 26.55 27.79 29.68
C ARG A 420 25.64 27.03 28.73
N ARG A 421 24.43 27.56 28.45
CA ARG A 421 23.46 26.95 27.53
C ARG A 421 24.04 26.65 26.13
N LYS A 422 24.95 27.50 25.64
CA LYS A 422 25.62 27.30 24.34
C LYS A 422 26.53 26.06 24.32
N GLU A 423 27.01 25.60 25.47
CA GLU A 423 27.91 24.44 25.55
C GLU A 423 27.14 23.13 25.35
N VAL A 424 25.81 23.13 25.50
CA VAL A 424 24.95 21.99 25.12
C VAL A 424 25.16 21.61 23.66
N PHE A 425 25.19 22.60 22.75
CA PHE A 425 25.45 22.36 21.33
C PHE A 425 26.85 21.78 21.07
N VAL A 426 27.86 22.20 21.86
CA VAL A 426 29.22 21.66 21.75
C VAL A 426 29.26 20.18 22.18
N VAL A 427 28.52 19.82 23.23
CA VAL A 427 28.41 18.42 23.69
C VAL A 427 27.74 17.55 22.62
N PHE A 428 26.63 18.02 22.03
CA PHE A 428 25.97 17.31 20.93
C PHE A 428 26.84 17.22 19.66
N GLY A 429 27.63 18.25 19.35
CA GLY A 429 28.61 18.20 18.26
C GLY A 429 29.68 17.12 18.46
N LYS A 430 30.20 16.98 19.70
CA LYS A 430 31.13 15.88 20.04
C LYS A 430 30.47 14.50 19.93
N ALA A 431 29.22 14.38 20.38
CA ALA A 431 28.46 13.14 20.25
C ALA A 431 28.19 12.79 18.78
N TRP A 432 27.91 13.77 17.93
CA TRP A 432 27.78 13.56 16.48
C TRP A 432 29.09 13.08 15.85
N ILE A 433 30.24 13.65 16.20
CA ILE A 433 31.54 13.14 15.72
C ILE A 433 31.74 11.66 16.11
N ALA A 434 31.36 11.28 17.33
CA ALA A 434 31.43 9.89 17.77
C ALA A 434 30.45 8.99 17.00
N SER A 435 29.25 9.48 16.64
CA SER A 435 28.33 8.71 15.80
C SER A 435 28.89 8.47 14.41
N LEU A 436 29.71 9.39 13.86
CA LEU A 436 30.35 9.19 12.54
C LEU A 436 31.29 7.99 12.53
N LEU A 437 32.06 7.81 13.61
CA LEU A 437 32.96 6.67 13.73
C LEU A 437 32.19 5.34 13.77
N VAL A 438 31.04 5.33 14.44
CA VAL A 438 30.16 4.14 14.51
C VAL A 438 29.54 3.85 13.13
N ILE A 439 28.98 4.86 12.45
CA ILE A 439 28.39 4.71 11.11
C ILE A 439 29.44 4.23 10.12
N LEU A 440 30.64 4.81 10.16
CA LEU A 440 31.76 4.40 9.31
C LEU A 440 32.11 2.93 9.57
N ALA A 441 32.23 2.52 10.83
CA ALA A 441 32.52 1.13 11.17
C ALA A 441 31.47 0.16 10.59
N PHE A 442 30.18 0.46 10.72
CA PHE A 442 29.11 -0.39 10.14
C PHE A 442 29.14 -0.43 8.61
N ASN A 443 29.37 0.71 7.95
CA ASN A 443 29.52 0.73 6.49
C ASN A 443 30.71 -0.10 6.02
N LEU A 444 31.80 -0.14 6.79
CA LEU A 444 32.94 -1.01 6.51
C LEU A 444 32.60 -2.49 6.72
N TYR A 445 31.83 -2.84 7.76
CA TYR A 445 31.35 -4.20 7.98
C TYR A 445 30.45 -4.70 6.83
N GLU A 446 29.63 -3.82 6.26
CA GLU A 446 28.75 -4.14 5.12
C GLU A 446 29.47 -4.07 3.76
N ASN A 447 30.77 -3.74 3.74
CA ASN A 447 31.57 -3.55 2.52
C ASN A 447 31.00 -2.50 1.55
N THR A 448 30.31 -1.49 2.08
CA THR A 448 29.68 -0.39 1.34
C THR A 448 30.36 0.95 1.68
N ALA A 449 31.69 1.01 1.53
CA ALA A 449 32.44 2.22 1.84
C ALA A 449 32.00 3.39 0.92
N PHE A 450 31.67 4.53 1.53
CA PHE A 450 31.31 5.79 0.83
C PHE A 450 30.11 5.70 -0.12
N SER A 451 29.11 4.87 0.21
CA SER A 451 27.84 4.85 -0.52
C SER A 451 27.01 6.13 -0.31
N LEU A 452 26.02 6.40 -1.17
CA LEU A 452 25.06 7.49 -0.96
C LEU A 452 24.35 7.37 0.41
N SER A 453 24.11 6.13 0.87
CA SER A 453 23.52 5.85 2.18
C SER A 453 24.39 6.37 3.35
N PHE A 454 25.71 6.39 3.20
CA PHE A 454 26.59 6.99 4.21
C PHE A 454 26.36 8.50 4.38
N ILE A 455 26.12 9.20 3.26
CA ILE A 455 25.87 10.66 3.29
C ILE A 455 24.49 10.95 3.89
N THR A 456 23.47 10.16 3.57
CA THR A 456 22.13 10.32 4.17
C THR A 456 22.15 10.05 5.67
N ASP A 457 22.87 9.01 6.12
CA ASP A 457 23.06 8.71 7.54
C ASP A 457 23.80 9.84 8.28
N LEU A 458 24.81 10.45 7.64
CA LEU A 458 25.56 11.57 8.18
C LEU A 458 24.67 12.80 8.40
N ILE A 459 23.89 13.16 7.38
CA ILE A 459 23.00 14.33 7.41
C ILE A 459 21.84 14.11 8.39
N SER A 460 21.23 12.93 8.39
CA SER A 460 20.11 12.62 9.28
C SER A 460 20.54 12.66 10.74
N THR A 461 21.64 12.00 11.11
CA THR A 461 22.16 12.05 12.48
C THR A 461 22.55 13.46 12.92
N PHE A 462 23.07 14.29 12.01
CA PHE A 462 23.34 15.70 12.29
C PHE A 462 22.06 16.47 12.64
N ILE A 463 21.02 16.33 11.81
CA ILE A 463 19.72 16.98 12.02
C ILE A 463 19.12 16.54 13.35
N PHE A 464 19.13 15.23 13.67
CA PHE A 464 18.64 14.71 14.95
C PHE A 464 19.40 15.28 16.15
N MET A 465 20.73 15.37 16.06
CA MET A 465 21.55 15.93 17.13
C MET A 465 21.27 17.42 17.37
N VAL A 466 21.11 18.21 16.30
CA VAL A 466 20.76 19.62 16.39
C VAL A 466 19.35 19.80 16.98
N LEU A 467 18.37 19.06 16.47
CA LEU A 467 16.99 19.11 16.97
C LEU A 467 16.94 18.76 18.46
N THR A 468 17.66 17.69 18.86
CA THR A 468 17.74 17.26 20.26
C THR A 468 18.39 18.33 21.12
N ALA A 469 19.47 18.96 20.67
CA ALA A 469 20.11 20.05 21.40
C ALA A 469 19.16 21.23 21.64
N VAL A 470 18.40 21.64 20.61
CA VAL A 470 17.39 22.71 20.72
C VAL A 470 16.32 22.35 21.75
N LEU A 471 15.77 21.12 21.68
CA LEU A 471 14.76 20.64 22.64
C LEU A 471 15.30 20.66 24.08
N VAL A 472 16.52 20.18 24.31
CA VAL A 472 17.15 20.16 25.64
C VAL A 472 17.31 21.57 26.19
N VAL A 473 17.84 22.50 25.40
CA VAL A 473 18.04 23.89 25.83
C VAL A 473 16.72 24.56 26.22
N GLY A 474 15.62 24.22 25.55
CA GLY A 474 14.28 24.71 25.87
C GLY A 474 13.66 24.05 27.10
N LEU A 475 13.82 22.74 27.26
CA LEU A 475 13.17 21.96 28.32
C LEU A 475 13.89 22.01 29.67
N LEU A 476 15.21 22.12 29.66
CA LEU A 476 16.02 22.15 30.88
C LEU A 476 15.53 23.20 31.91
N PRO A 477 15.32 24.49 31.57
CA PRO A 477 14.81 25.47 32.54
C PRO A 477 13.36 25.18 32.98
N ILE A 478 12.54 24.58 32.12
CA ILE A 478 11.15 24.22 32.47
C ILE A 478 11.18 23.10 33.51
N LEU A 479 12.02 22.09 33.30
CA LEU A 479 12.19 20.97 34.23
C LEU A 479 12.86 21.43 35.55
N GLU A 480 13.87 22.29 35.50
CA GLU A 480 14.47 22.92 36.68
C GLU A 480 13.42 23.66 37.50
N SER A 481 12.60 24.50 36.88
CA SER A 481 11.56 25.27 37.56
C SER A 481 10.44 24.38 38.13
N LEU A 482 9.92 23.45 37.32
CA LEU A 482 8.84 22.55 37.68
C LEU A 482 9.23 21.64 38.85
N PHE A 483 10.45 21.12 38.80
CA PHE A 483 11.00 20.24 39.83
C PHE A 483 11.93 20.96 40.81
N ARG A 484 11.99 22.32 40.83
CA ARG A 484 12.89 23.19 41.64
C ARG A 484 14.16 22.48 42.11
N ILE A 485 14.96 22.03 41.16
CA ILE A 485 16.26 21.39 41.35
C ILE A 485 17.35 22.35 40.88
#